data_AF-A0A956D6J7-F1
#
_entry.id   AF-A0A956D6J7-F1
#
_cell.length_a   1.000
_cell.length_b   1.000
_cell.length_c   1.000
_cell.angle_alpha   90.00
_cell.angle_beta   90.00
_cell.angle_gamma   90.00
#
_symmetry.space_group_name_H-M   'P 1'
#
loop_
_entity.id
_entity.type
_entity.pdbx_description
1 polymer ?
#
loop_
_entity_poly.entity_id
_entity_poly.type
_entity_poly.pdbx_seq_one_letter_code
_entity_poly.pdbx_strand_id
1 'polypeptide(L)'
;LEPLAFLGMAIYALVLMKKGGRRHPNQNALIWTVGCAVMSFVGAGFLGFAHTLPQVNMYTHGTLVTAMHGHMAFWGAYAMLVLAIITYAMPLLTGRKLYDKPSATFAFWTSNIGMIAMTLAFAVAGVTQVVLERRMGMEFLAVQTEIEVHFWGLILAASLFTLGVVAFIYNFVRHGLPKGEVESSGVNEDEHESEPALEAAPGAAE
;
A
#
# COMPACT_ATOMS: atom_id res chain seq x y z
N LEU A 1 -10.41 8.94 16.29
CA LEU A 1 -11.39 8.62 15.22
C LEU A 1 -10.71 8.18 13.92
N GLU A 2 -9.50 8.67 13.63
CA GLU A 2 -8.76 8.36 12.40
C GLU A 2 -8.54 6.86 12.11
N PRO A 3 -8.21 5.98 13.08
CA PRO A 3 -8.02 4.55 12.80
C PRO A 3 -9.28 3.85 12.27
N LEU A 4 -10.46 4.33 12.68
CA LEU A 4 -11.74 3.81 12.21
C LEU A 4 -11.99 4.19 10.76
N ALA A 5 -11.58 5.39 10.34
CA ALA A 5 -11.68 5.80 8.95
C ALA A 5 -10.80 4.94 8.04
N PHE A 6 -9.55 4.69 8.44
CA PHE A 6 -8.65 3.78 7.71
C PHE A 6 -9.18 2.35 7.65
N LEU A 7 -9.75 1.84 8.74
CA LEU A 7 -10.37 0.51 8.76
C LEU A 7 -11.57 0.46 7.81
N GLY A 8 -12.45 1.47 7.85
CA GLY A 8 -13.60 1.57 6.97
C GLY A 8 -13.20 1.61 5.50
N MET A 9 -12.17 2.38 5.14
CA MET A 9 -11.62 2.42 3.78
C MET A 9 -11.08 1.06 3.32
N ALA A 10 -10.32 0.37 4.16
CA ALA A 10 -9.77 -0.95 3.83
C ALA A 10 -10.89 -1.98 3.59
N ILE A 11 -11.89 -2.02 4.47
CA ILE A 11 -13.07 -2.89 4.32
C ILE A 11 -13.82 -2.53 3.03
N TYR A 12 -14.08 -1.25 2.81
CA TYR A 12 -14.79 -0.79 1.62
C TYR A 12 -14.07 -1.19 0.33
N ALA A 13 -12.76 -0.99 0.25
CA ALA A 13 -11.95 -1.38 -0.91
C ALA A 13 -12.01 -2.89 -1.18
N LEU A 14 -11.96 -3.73 -0.14
CA LEU A 14 -12.08 -5.19 -0.27
C LEU A 14 -13.48 -5.62 -0.73
N VAL A 15 -14.53 -5.01 -0.18
CA VAL A 15 -15.92 -5.27 -0.56
C VAL A 15 -16.18 -4.85 -2.01
N LEU A 16 -15.70 -3.67 -2.41
CA LEU A 16 -15.83 -3.17 -3.77
C LEU A 16 -15.11 -4.07 -4.77
N MET A 17 -13.88 -4.49 -4.47
CA MET A 17 -13.14 -5.45 -5.30
C MET A 17 -13.90 -6.77 -5.45
N LYS A 18 -14.53 -7.27 -4.39
CA LYS A 18 -15.30 -8.53 -4.43
C LYS A 18 -16.57 -8.39 -5.25
N LYS A 19 -17.30 -7.27 -5.12
CA LYS A 19 -18.53 -6.99 -5.86
C LYS A 19 -18.26 -6.67 -7.34
N GLY A 20 -17.16 -6.00 -7.66
CA GLY A 20 -16.78 -5.64 -9.03
C GLY A 20 -16.25 -6.77 -9.91
N GLY A 21 -16.38 -8.03 -9.47
CA GLY A 21 -16.08 -9.23 -10.28
C GLY A 21 -14.60 -9.46 -10.62
N ARG A 22 -13.67 -8.61 -10.17
CA ARG A 22 -12.22 -8.67 -10.48
C ARG A 22 -11.92 -8.83 -11.97
N ARG A 23 -12.78 -8.34 -12.85
CA ARG A 23 -12.68 -8.50 -14.32
C ARG A 23 -12.11 -7.29 -15.04
N HIS A 24 -11.27 -6.51 -14.37
CA HIS A 24 -10.63 -5.36 -15.01
C HIS A 24 -9.43 -5.83 -15.86
N PRO A 25 -9.24 -5.32 -17.08
CA PRO A 25 -8.09 -5.69 -17.91
C PRO A 25 -6.76 -5.38 -17.23
N ASN A 26 -6.69 -4.27 -16.47
CA ASN A 26 -5.53 -3.91 -15.66
C ASN A 26 -5.67 -4.44 -14.22
N GLN A 27 -5.32 -5.72 -14.01
CA GLN A 27 -5.30 -6.37 -12.70
C GLN A 27 -4.25 -5.75 -11.76
N ASN A 28 -3.14 -5.26 -12.30
CA ASN A 28 -2.06 -4.70 -11.50
C ASN A 28 -2.50 -3.41 -10.81
N ALA A 29 -3.24 -2.54 -11.49
CA ALA A 29 -3.83 -1.36 -10.85
C ALA A 29 -4.76 -1.73 -9.69
N LEU A 30 -5.57 -2.79 -9.85
CA LEU A 30 -6.45 -3.27 -8.78
C LEU A 30 -5.67 -3.76 -7.54
N ILE A 31 -4.61 -4.57 -7.72
CA ILE A 31 -3.82 -5.06 -6.58
C ILE A 31 -3.06 -3.93 -5.89
N TRP A 32 -2.57 -2.93 -6.64
CA TRP A 32 -1.94 -1.74 -6.06
C TRP A 32 -2.93 -0.91 -5.24
N THR A 33 -4.13 -0.66 -5.76
CA THR A 33 -5.18 0.10 -5.04
C THR A 33 -5.68 -0.62 -3.79
N VAL A 34 -5.97 -1.92 -3.89
CA VAL A 34 -6.43 -2.71 -2.73
C VAL A 34 -5.29 -2.87 -1.72
N GLY A 35 -4.07 -3.14 -2.19
CA GLY A 35 -2.88 -3.17 -1.36
C GLY A 35 -2.67 -1.86 -0.62
N CYS A 36 -2.81 -0.71 -1.30
CA CYS A 36 -2.71 0.62 -0.69
C CYS A 36 -3.71 0.78 0.46
N ALA A 37 -4.98 0.41 0.27
CA ALA A 37 -5.99 0.54 1.32
C ALA A 37 -5.68 -0.33 2.54
N VAL A 38 -5.24 -1.58 2.33
CA VAL A 38 -4.87 -2.49 3.42
C VAL A 38 -3.60 -2.02 4.15
N MET A 39 -2.55 -1.66 3.41
CA MET A 39 -1.29 -1.20 4.00
C MET A 39 -1.46 0.15 4.71
N SER A 40 -2.32 1.03 4.20
CA SER A 40 -2.70 2.28 4.88
C SER A 40 -3.34 2.02 6.22
N PHE A 41 -4.25 1.04 6.31
CA PHE A 41 -4.84 0.65 7.58
C PHE A 41 -3.80 0.09 8.55
N VAL A 42 -2.90 -0.79 8.09
CA VAL A 42 -1.86 -1.37 8.97
C VAL A 42 -0.89 -0.28 9.46
N GLY A 43 -0.37 0.55 8.54
CA GLY A 43 0.61 1.58 8.84
C GLY A 43 0.03 2.79 9.57
N ALA A 44 -0.91 3.49 8.94
CA ALA A 44 -1.47 4.73 9.50
C ALA A 44 -2.56 4.47 10.53
N GLY A 45 -3.41 3.45 10.32
CA GLY A 45 -4.50 3.11 11.24
C GLY A 45 -4.00 2.42 12.51
N PHE A 46 -3.52 1.18 12.39
CA PHE A 46 -3.18 0.32 13.53
C PHE A 46 -1.90 0.75 14.23
N LEU A 47 -0.77 0.86 13.52
CA LEU A 47 0.49 1.29 14.12
C LEU A 47 0.43 2.76 14.57
N GLY A 48 -0.22 3.63 13.79
CA GLY A 48 -0.42 5.04 14.16
C GLY A 48 -1.22 5.17 15.46
N PHE A 49 -2.31 4.43 15.61
CA PHE A 49 -3.07 4.39 16.86
C PHE A 49 -2.19 4.01 18.06
N ALA A 50 -1.36 2.98 17.94
CA ALA A 50 -0.47 2.56 19.03
C ALA A 50 0.46 3.69 19.50
N HIS A 51 0.97 4.52 18.58
CA HIS A 51 1.83 5.66 18.91
C HIS A 51 1.09 6.89 19.45
N THR A 52 -0.21 7.03 19.16
CA THR A 52 -1.00 8.16 19.70
C THR A 52 -1.31 8.02 21.19
N LEU A 53 -1.26 6.80 21.75
CA LEU A 53 -1.53 6.55 23.16
C LEU A 53 -0.40 7.14 24.03
N PRO A 54 -0.69 8.09 24.96
CA PRO A 54 0.34 8.72 25.79
C PRO A 54 1.20 7.71 26.57
N GLN A 55 0.58 6.63 27.05
CA GLN A 55 1.23 5.55 27.80
C GLN A 55 2.26 4.77 26.97
N VAL A 56 2.07 4.72 25.65
CA VAL A 56 3.02 4.09 24.72
C VAL A 56 4.04 5.11 24.23
N ASN A 57 3.57 6.31 23.90
CA ASN A 57 4.41 7.37 23.35
C ASN A 57 5.50 7.80 24.34
N MET A 58 5.22 7.83 25.65
CA MET A 58 6.22 8.19 26.66
C MET A 58 7.50 7.32 26.61
N TYR A 59 7.40 6.09 26.11
CA TYR A 59 8.54 5.17 25.96
C TYR A 59 9.06 5.09 24.52
N THR A 60 8.16 5.16 23.54
CA THR A 60 8.48 4.90 22.12
C THR A 60 8.84 6.16 21.34
N HIS A 61 8.60 7.36 21.90
CA HIS A 61 8.89 8.61 21.22
C HIS A 61 10.40 8.75 20.92
N GLY A 62 10.71 9.02 19.65
CA GLY A 62 12.09 9.23 19.20
C GLY A 62 12.94 7.96 19.10
N THR A 63 12.33 6.77 19.10
CA THR A 63 13.03 5.49 18.91
C THR A 63 12.75 4.89 17.54
N LEU A 64 13.41 3.77 17.22
CA LEU A 64 13.17 3.03 15.98
C LEU A 64 11.73 2.49 15.85
N VAL A 65 10.95 2.44 16.94
CA VAL A 65 9.51 2.11 16.86
C VAL A 65 8.74 3.19 16.10
N THR A 66 9.10 4.47 16.26
CA THR A 66 8.53 5.55 15.45
C THR A 66 8.92 5.40 13.97
N ALA A 67 10.15 4.95 13.68
CA ALA A 67 10.60 4.70 12.32
C ALA A 67 9.84 3.53 11.67
N MET A 68 9.56 2.45 12.40
CA MET A 68 8.69 1.36 11.95
C MET A 68 7.34 1.90 11.44
N HIS A 69 6.64 2.66 12.28
CA HIS A 69 5.34 3.23 11.91
C HIS A 69 5.46 4.18 10.71
N GLY A 70 6.45 5.09 10.73
CA GLY A 70 6.64 6.08 9.68
C GLY A 70 6.82 5.48 8.29
N HIS A 71 7.65 4.43 8.16
CA HIS A 71 7.87 3.77 6.87
C HIS A 71 6.60 3.06 6.36
N MET A 72 5.94 2.28 7.23
CA MET A 72 4.73 1.56 6.84
C MET A 72 3.58 2.51 6.50
N ALA A 73 3.40 3.58 7.27
CA ALA A 73 2.37 4.59 7.02
C ALA A 73 2.65 5.37 5.72
N PHE A 74 3.89 5.81 5.50
CA PHE A 74 4.26 6.52 4.28
C PHE A 74 4.09 5.65 3.03
N TRP A 75 4.53 4.38 3.12
CA TRP A 75 4.38 3.42 2.04
C TRP A 75 2.92 3.19 1.71
N GLY A 76 2.13 2.79 2.71
CA GLY A 76 0.72 2.43 2.52
C GLY A 76 -0.14 3.59 2.04
N ALA A 77 -0.01 4.77 2.65
CA ALA A 77 -0.91 5.91 2.39
C ALA A 77 -0.53 6.73 1.16
N TYR A 78 0.76 6.94 0.91
CA TYR A 78 1.22 7.87 -0.13
C TYR A 78 1.90 7.15 -1.29
N ALA A 79 2.95 6.39 -1.02
CA ALA A 79 3.76 5.80 -2.10
C ALA A 79 2.95 4.79 -2.93
N MET A 80 2.24 3.87 -2.28
CA MET A 80 1.40 2.89 -2.97
C MET A 80 0.26 3.54 -3.75
N LEU A 81 -0.32 4.64 -3.24
CA LEU A 81 -1.37 5.37 -3.96
C LEU A 81 -0.84 5.98 -5.26
N VAL A 82 0.33 6.61 -5.21
CA VAL A 82 0.99 7.16 -6.41
C VAL A 82 1.30 6.05 -7.41
N LEU A 83 1.84 4.92 -6.96
CA LEU A 83 2.13 3.78 -7.83
C LEU A 83 0.86 3.15 -8.43
N ALA A 84 -0.25 3.13 -7.69
CA ALA A 84 -1.55 2.69 -8.18
C ALA A 84 -2.06 3.61 -9.30
N ILE A 85 -2.01 4.93 -9.09
CA ILE A 85 -2.42 5.93 -10.08
C ILE A 85 -1.57 5.82 -11.34
N ILE A 86 -0.24 5.72 -11.21
CA ILE A 86 0.68 5.53 -12.34
C ILE A 86 0.33 4.25 -13.11
N THR A 87 0.14 3.14 -12.39
CA THR A 87 -0.17 1.84 -13.01
C THR A 87 -1.52 1.86 -13.73
N TYR A 88 -2.48 2.66 -13.26
CA TYR A 88 -3.78 2.84 -13.88
C TYR A 88 -3.74 3.78 -15.09
N ALA A 89 -3.14 4.96 -14.95
CA ALA A 89 -3.18 6.01 -15.96
C ALA A 89 -2.21 5.77 -17.13
N MET A 90 -1.04 5.18 -16.88
CA MET A 90 -0.02 5.01 -17.92
C MET A 90 -0.49 4.21 -19.14
N PRO A 91 -1.23 3.08 -18.99
CA PRO A 91 -1.78 2.38 -20.14
C PRO A 91 -2.73 3.22 -21.00
N LEU A 92 -3.53 4.08 -20.36
CA LEU A 92 -4.49 4.96 -21.05
C LEU A 92 -3.79 6.09 -21.81
N LEU A 93 -2.71 6.65 -21.24
CA LEU A 93 -1.95 7.75 -21.84
C LEU A 93 -0.99 7.29 -22.95
N THR A 94 -0.51 6.05 -22.88
CA THR A 94 0.53 5.54 -23.80
C THR A 94 0.03 4.52 -24.81
N GLY A 95 -1.25 4.14 -24.75
CA GLY A 95 -1.85 3.11 -25.60
C GLY A 95 -1.27 1.70 -25.35
N ARG A 96 -0.58 1.46 -24.24
CA ARG A 96 0.16 0.20 -23.98
C ARG A 96 -0.33 -0.55 -22.76
N LYS A 97 -0.52 -1.86 -22.92
CA LYS A 97 -0.84 -2.79 -21.82
C LYS A 97 0.41 -3.11 -20.99
N LEU A 98 0.83 -2.15 -20.17
CA LEU A 98 2.01 -2.26 -19.27
C LEU A 98 1.85 -3.28 -18.14
N TYR A 99 0.60 -3.68 -17.87
CA TYR A 99 0.19 -4.50 -16.74
C TYR A 99 0.33 -6.01 -16.96
N ASP A 100 0.59 -6.47 -18.19
CA ASP A 100 0.53 -7.91 -18.54
C ASP A 100 1.88 -8.63 -18.38
N LYS A 101 2.83 -8.04 -17.66
CA LYS A 101 4.18 -8.59 -17.48
C LYS A 101 4.39 -9.15 -16.08
N PRO A 102 5.04 -10.33 -15.96
CA PRO A 102 5.44 -10.89 -14.66
C PRO A 102 6.29 -9.92 -13.83
N SER A 103 7.04 -9.03 -14.50
CA SER A 103 7.87 -8.01 -13.86
C SER A 103 7.07 -6.97 -13.07
N ALA A 104 5.83 -6.68 -13.45
CA ALA A 104 4.97 -5.72 -12.75
C ALA A 104 4.37 -6.36 -11.48
N THR A 105 3.97 -7.63 -11.55
CA THR A 105 3.55 -8.42 -10.38
C THR A 105 4.72 -8.64 -9.41
N PHE A 106 5.92 -8.92 -9.94
CA PHE A 106 7.14 -9.02 -9.14
C PHE A 106 7.44 -7.71 -8.40
N ALA A 107 7.35 -6.56 -9.09
CA ALA A 107 7.58 -5.26 -8.45
C ALA A 107 6.61 -5.01 -7.28
N PHE A 108 5.33 -5.36 -7.45
CA PHE A 108 4.33 -5.27 -6.38
C PHE A 108 4.69 -6.16 -5.18
N TRP A 109 4.90 -7.46 -5.38
CA TRP A 109 5.15 -8.38 -4.26
C TRP A 109 6.47 -8.09 -3.56
N THR A 110 7.54 -7.88 -4.32
CA THR A 110 8.88 -7.65 -3.77
C THR A 110 8.95 -6.36 -2.96
N SER A 111 8.30 -5.29 -3.42
CA SER A 111 8.23 -4.03 -2.65
C SER A 111 7.38 -4.18 -1.39
N ASN A 112 6.21 -4.82 -1.45
CA ASN A 112 5.36 -4.99 -0.27
C ASN A 112 5.97 -5.93 0.78
N ILE A 113 6.55 -7.06 0.35
CA ILE A 113 7.25 -7.98 1.26
C ILE A 113 8.47 -7.30 1.87
N GLY A 114 9.24 -6.55 1.07
CA GLY A 114 10.37 -5.76 1.56
C GLY A 114 9.95 -4.72 2.61
N MET A 115 8.86 -3.99 2.37
CA MET A 115 8.34 -3.00 3.33
C MET A 115 7.86 -3.65 4.62
N ILE A 116 7.12 -4.76 4.56
CA ILE A 116 6.70 -5.51 5.76
C ILE A 116 7.94 -6.00 6.53
N ALA A 117 8.91 -6.60 5.85
CA ALA A 117 10.14 -7.09 6.47
C ALA A 117 10.93 -5.95 7.14
N MET A 118 11.00 -4.79 6.48
CA MET A 118 11.71 -3.62 7.01
C MET A 118 10.98 -3.05 8.23
N THR A 119 9.66 -2.99 8.18
CA THR A 119 8.81 -2.61 9.30
C THR A 119 9.03 -3.53 10.50
N LEU A 120 9.08 -4.85 10.28
CA LEU A 120 9.38 -5.81 11.33
C LEU A 120 10.81 -5.68 11.87
N ALA A 121 11.80 -5.42 11.02
CA ALA A 121 13.17 -5.17 11.45
C ALA A 121 13.27 -3.93 12.36
N PHE A 122 12.62 -2.83 11.98
CA PHE A 122 12.50 -1.65 12.84
C PHE A 122 11.72 -1.94 14.13
N ALA A 123 10.70 -2.80 14.08
CA ALA A 123 9.94 -3.20 15.26
C ALA A 123 10.84 -3.88 16.30
N VAL A 124 11.62 -4.88 15.87
CA VAL A 124 12.52 -5.62 16.78
C VAL A 124 13.60 -4.69 17.31
N ALA A 125 14.27 -3.93 16.44
CA ALA A 125 15.31 -2.99 16.87
C ALA A 125 14.76 -1.91 17.81
N GLY A 126 13.56 -1.39 17.54
CA GLY A 126 12.92 -0.35 18.34
C GLY A 126 12.42 -0.84 19.69
N VAL A 127 11.83 -2.03 19.77
CA VAL A 127 11.44 -2.62 21.07
C VAL A 127 12.69 -2.85 21.92
N THR A 128 13.76 -3.39 21.34
CA THR A 128 15.05 -3.56 22.04
C THR A 128 15.59 -2.21 22.51
N GLN A 129 15.59 -1.17 21.66
CA GLN A 129 16.01 0.17 22.05
C GLN A 129 15.18 0.71 23.22
N VAL A 130 13.85 0.58 23.19
CA VAL A 130 12.97 1.06 24.26
C VAL A 130 13.25 0.35 25.58
N VAL A 131 13.47 -0.97 25.56
CA VAL A 131 13.77 -1.73 26.77
C VAL A 131 15.12 -1.31 27.35
N LEU A 132 16.16 -1.26 26.51
CA LEU A 132 17.52 -0.94 26.93
C LEU A 132 17.69 0.51 27.41
N GLU A 133 17.17 1.47 26.64
CA GLU A 133 17.31 2.91 26.92
C GLU A 133 16.34 3.37 28.01
N ARG A 134 15.05 2.98 27.93
CA ARG A 134 14.01 3.54 28.80
C ARG A 134 13.73 2.72 30.05
N ARG A 135 13.94 1.39 30.02
CA ARG A 135 13.66 0.51 31.18
C ARG A 135 14.92 0.19 31.97
N MET A 136 16.02 -0.06 31.28
CA MET A 136 17.31 -0.39 31.92
C MET A 136 18.19 0.83 32.15
N GLY A 137 17.86 1.98 31.56
CA GLY A 137 18.56 3.25 31.78
C GLY A 137 19.98 3.27 31.22
N MET A 138 20.25 2.48 30.18
CA MET A 138 21.57 2.47 29.54
C MET A 138 21.77 3.74 28.72
N GLU A 139 23.02 4.20 28.67
CA GLU A 139 23.43 5.33 27.83
C GLU A 139 23.20 5.04 26.35
N PHE A 140 22.78 6.06 25.60
CA PHE A 140 22.39 5.93 24.19
C PHE A 140 23.45 5.23 23.33
N LEU A 141 24.73 5.60 23.48
CA LEU A 141 25.81 5.00 22.70
C LEU A 141 25.98 3.50 22.98
N ALA A 142 25.81 3.07 24.24
CA ALA A 142 25.86 1.66 24.59
C ALA A 142 24.68 0.90 23.97
N VAL A 143 23.47 1.48 24.01
CA VAL A 143 22.29 0.91 23.34
C VAL A 143 22.53 0.76 21.84
N GLN A 144 23.11 1.77 21.18
CA GLN A 144 23.39 1.73 19.74
C GLN A 144 24.30 0.57 19.36
N THR A 145 25.34 0.29 20.15
CA THR A 145 26.22 -0.87 19.94
C THR A 145 25.46 -2.20 20.08
N GLU A 146 24.58 -2.33 21.07
CA GLU A 146 23.80 -3.56 21.27
C GLU A 146 22.77 -3.80 20.15
N ILE A 147 22.16 -2.73 19.64
CA ILE A 147 21.16 -2.86 18.57
C ILE A 147 21.77 -2.96 17.17
N GLU A 148 23.08 -2.72 17.00
CA GLU A 148 23.74 -2.67 15.69
C GLU A 148 23.50 -3.95 14.87
N VAL A 149 23.44 -5.10 15.53
CA VAL A 149 23.19 -6.40 14.89
C VAL A 149 21.84 -6.44 14.15
N HIS A 150 20.84 -5.70 14.62
CA HIS A 150 19.52 -5.64 14.01
C HIS A 150 19.53 -4.87 12.67
N PHE A 151 20.52 -3.99 12.45
CA PHE A 151 20.64 -3.25 11.20
C PHE A 151 21.00 -4.14 10.01
N TRP A 152 21.59 -5.31 10.22
CA TRP A 152 21.78 -6.28 9.14
C TRP A 152 20.46 -6.77 8.56
N GLY A 153 19.49 -7.07 9.45
CA GLY A 153 18.13 -7.40 9.03
C GLY A 153 17.45 -6.25 8.30
N LEU A 154 17.70 -5.02 8.77
CA LEU A 154 17.18 -3.81 8.12
C LEU A 154 17.76 -3.62 6.71
N ILE A 155 19.06 -3.77 6.53
CA ILE A 155 19.74 -3.65 5.23
C ILE A 155 19.21 -4.71 4.25
N LEU A 156 19.03 -5.96 4.71
CA LEU A 156 18.49 -7.02 3.87
C LEU A 156 17.05 -6.71 3.42
N ALA A 157 16.20 -6.28 4.34
CA ALA A 157 14.81 -5.93 4.04
C ALA A 157 14.72 -4.68 3.13
N ALA A 158 15.53 -3.66 3.38
CA ALA A 158 15.61 -2.46 2.57
C ALA A 158 16.13 -2.77 1.15
N SER A 159 17.07 -3.70 1.02
CA SER A 159 17.56 -4.17 -0.27
C SER A 159 16.44 -4.87 -1.05
N LEU A 160 15.66 -5.74 -0.40
CA LEU A 160 14.51 -6.39 -1.03
C LEU A 160 13.46 -5.36 -1.49
N PHE A 161 13.12 -4.41 -0.63
CA PHE A 161 12.22 -3.31 -0.99
C PHE A 161 12.73 -2.53 -2.21
N THR A 162 14.01 -2.17 -2.20
CA THR A 162 14.67 -1.41 -3.28
C THR A 162 14.64 -2.17 -4.59
N LEU A 163 14.85 -3.50 -4.59
CA LEU A 163 14.72 -4.34 -5.78
C LEU A 163 13.30 -4.26 -6.38
N GLY A 164 12.27 -4.24 -5.55
CA GLY A 164 10.89 -4.07 -5.99
C GLY A 164 10.64 -2.72 -6.64
N VAL A 165 11.13 -1.63 -6.04
CA VAL A 165 11.02 -0.27 -6.59
C VAL A 165 11.81 -0.13 -7.89
N VAL A 166 13.03 -0.66 -7.96
CA VAL A 166 13.84 -0.66 -9.18
C VAL A 166 13.15 -1.45 -10.29
N ALA A 167 12.54 -2.59 -9.99
CA ALA A 167 11.75 -3.33 -10.97
C ALA A 167 10.56 -2.51 -11.48
N PHE A 168 9.88 -1.75 -10.61
CA PHE A 168 8.81 -0.84 -11.02
C PHE A 168 9.33 0.27 -11.95
N ILE A 169 10.40 0.97 -11.55
CA ILE A 169 11.01 2.05 -12.33
C ILE A 169 11.52 1.53 -13.67
N TYR A 170 12.16 0.36 -13.69
CA TYR A 170 12.62 -0.26 -14.92
C TYR A 170 11.48 -0.53 -15.89
N ASN A 171 10.36 -1.08 -15.39
CA ASN A 171 9.16 -1.27 -16.21
C ASN A 171 8.62 0.06 -16.72
N PHE A 172 8.59 1.09 -15.87
CA PHE A 172 8.13 2.43 -16.21
C PHE A 172 9.00 3.07 -17.31
N VAL A 173 10.32 3.09 -17.18
CA VAL A 173 11.22 3.70 -18.15
C VAL A 173 11.24 2.94 -19.48
N ARG A 174 11.34 1.60 -19.42
CA ARG A 174 11.44 0.77 -20.63
C ARG A 174 10.17 0.82 -21.49
N HIS A 175 9.02 1.07 -20.88
CA HIS A 175 7.74 0.96 -21.56
C HIS A 175 6.89 2.24 -21.53
N GLY A 176 7.29 3.28 -20.79
CA GLY A 176 6.55 4.52 -20.60
C GLY A 176 6.64 5.53 -21.74
N LEU A 177 7.49 5.29 -22.75
CA LEU A 177 7.49 6.09 -23.97
C LEU A 177 6.26 5.75 -24.83
N PRO A 178 5.49 6.75 -25.31
CA PRO A 178 4.34 6.52 -26.17
C PRO A 178 4.77 5.89 -27.50
N LYS A 179 4.02 4.90 -27.97
CA LYS A 179 3.93 4.59 -29.41
C LYS A 179 2.56 5.10 -29.84
N GLY A 180 2.49 5.75 -31.00
CA GLY A 180 1.36 6.57 -31.45
C GLY A 180 -0.02 5.91 -31.41
N GLU A 181 -1.01 6.80 -31.54
CA GLU A 181 -2.47 6.66 -31.47
C GLU A 181 -3.03 5.78 -30.34
N VAL A 182 -3.68 6.46 -29.40
CA VAL A 182 -4.53 5.86 -28.38
C VAL A 182 -5.66 5.16 -29.12
N GLU A 183 -5.56 3.84 -29.32
CA GLU A 183 -6.74 3.05 -29.67
C GLU A 183 -7.77 3.30 -28.57
N SER A 184 -8.90 3.92 -28.93
CA SER A 184 -10.07 3.99 -28.08
C SER A 184 -10.39 2.54 -27.70
N SER A 185 -10.08 2.16 -26.47
CA SER A 185 -10.45 0.85 -25.96
C SER A 185 -11.96 0.71 -26.16
N GLY A 186 -12.37 -0.15 -27.09
CA GLY A 186 -13.76 -0.39 -27.45
C GLY A 186 -14.56 -0.77 -26.21
N VAL A 187 -15.18 0.24 -25.61
CA VAL A 187 -16.42 0.08 -24.87
C VAL A 187 -17.45 -0.03 -25.97
N ASN A 188 -17.86 -1.26 -26.32
CA ASN A 188 -19.08 -1.44 -27.09
C ASN A 188 -20.22 -0.90 -26.21
N GLU A 189 -20.75 0.26 -26.56
CA GLU A 189 -21.88 0.91 -25.90
C GLU A 189 -23.21 0.20 -26.18
N ASP A 190 -23.21 -0.90 -26.94
CA ASP A 190 -24.41 -1.49 -27.53
C ASP A 190 -25.09 -2.62 -26.71
N GLU A 191 -24.72 -2.86 -25.44
CA GLU A 191 -25.37 -3.92 -24.63
C GLU A 191 -26.32 -3.43 -23.52
N HIS A 192 -26.63 -2.13 -23.44
CA HIS A 192 -27.52 -1.60 -22.38
C HIS A 192 -28.90 -1.10 -22.81
N GLU A 193 -29.41 -1.52 -23.98
CA GLU A 193 -30.83 -1.35 -24.34
C GLU A 193 -31.56 -2.69 -24.37
N SER A 194 -31.80 -3.30 -23.20
CA SER A 194 -32.95 -4.21 -23.00
C SER A 194 -33.17 -4.54 -21.52
N GLU A 195 -33.55 -3.54 -20.73
CA GLU A 195 -34.40 -3.79 -19.56
C GLU A 195 -35.77 -3.15 -19.81
N PRO A 196 -36.88 -3.91 -19.79
CA PRO A 196 -38.20 -3.33 -19.93
C PRO A 196 -38.50 -2.47 -18.70
N ALA A 197 -38.99 -1.27 -18.97
CA ALA A 197 -39.40 -0.28 -17.99
C ALA A 197 -40.27 -0.90 -16.88
N LEU A 198 -39.85 -0.69 -15.64
CA LEU A 198 -40.60 -0.98 -14.44
C LEU A 198 -41.96 -0.28 -14.54
N GLU A 199 -43.01 -1.06 -14.77
CA GLU A 199 -44.39 -0.61 -14.88
C GLU A 199 -44.80 0.08 -13.56
N ALA A 200 -45.25 1.32 -13.70
CA ALA A 200 -45.66 2.17 -12.59
C ALA A 200 -46.81 1.53 -11.80
N ALA A 201 -46.59 1.30 -10.50
CA ALA A 201 -47.68 0.97 -9.59
C ALA A 201 -48.64 2.17 -9.46
N PRO A 202 -49.94 2.03 -9.81
CA PRO A 202 -50.92 3.05 -9.49
C PRO A 202 -51.30 2.95 -8.01
N GLY A 203 -51.30 4.10 -7.34
CA GLY A 203 -51.65 4.21 -5.92
C GLY A 203 -53.15 4.13 -5.62
N ALA A 204 -53.41 3.83 -4.35
CA ALA A 204 -54.49 4.34 -3.48
C ALA A 204 -55.93 4.38 -4.03
N ALA A 205 -56.81 3.53 -3.48
CA ALA A 205 -58.05 3.92 -2.78
C ALA A 205 -58.89 2.68 -2.41
N GLU A 206 -59.51 2.76 -1.23
CA GLU A 206 -60.47 1.85 -0.56
C GLU A 206 -59.93 0.62 0.20
#